data_AF-A0A1C6DTB1-F1
#
_entry.id   AF-A0A1C6DTB1-F1
#
_cell.length_a   1.000
_cell.length_b   1.000
_cell.length_c   1.000
_cell.angle_alpha   90.00
_cell.angle_beta   90.00
_cell.angle_gamma   90.00
#
_symmetry.space_group_name_H-M   'P 1'
#
loop_
_entity.id
_entity.type
_entity.pdbx_description
1 polymer ?
#
loop_
_entity_poly.entity_id
_entity_poly.type
_entity_poly.pdbx_seq_one_letter_code
_entity_poly.pdbx_strand_id
1 'polypeptide(L)'
;MTDILKIAAVAILAALCAAVVKKQVRELALVLAMAAGAVILTAALGALESVRALLDELAQLAGLEPAVLAPVVKTVGVAIITRVAVEVCKDAGEGGIAAFVEIAGSAVALYLALPLVRAVLSAITGLL
;
A
#
# COMPACT_ATOMS: atom_id res chain seq x y z
N MET A 1 15.84 -3.23 12.16
CA MET A 1 15.87 -1.99 12.97
C MET A 1 16.54 -0.83 12.25
N THR A 2 17.61 -1.06 11.49
CA THR A 2 18.31 -0.03 10.70
C THR A 2 17.45 0.61 9.61
N ASP A 3 16.53 -0.13 9.00
CA ASP A 3 15.71 0.38 7.89
C ASP A 3 14.68 1.41 8.34
N ILE A 4 14.02 1.17 9.48
CA ILE A 4 13.02 2.12 9.99
C ILE A 4 13.66 3.42 10.47
N LEU A 5 14.89 3.35 11.00
CA LEU A 5 15.65 4.52 11.39
C LEU A 5 16.05 5.36 10.15
N LYS A 6 16.49 4.71 9.07
CA LYS A 6 16.80 5.38 7.79
C LYS A 6 15.54 6.02 7.18
N ILE A 7 14.43 5.28 7.15
CA ILE A 7 13.15 5.77 6.64
C ILE A 7 12.68 7.00 7.45
N ALA A 8 12.74 6.95 8.78
CA ALA A 8 12.38 8.07 9.64
C ALA A 8 13.28 9.29 9.40
N ALA A 9 14.59 9.10 9.28
CA ALA A 9 15.52 10.19 9.01
C ALA A 9 15.24 10.87 7.66
N VAL A 10 15.01 10.09 6.60
CA VAL A 10 14.64 10.61 5.27
C VAL A 10 13.31 11.36 5.32
N ALA A 11 12.31 10.81 6.02
CA ALA A 11 11.00 11.45 6.17
C ALA A 11 11.09 12.81 6.88
N ILE A 12 11.85 12.89 7.99
CA ILE A 12 12.02 14.14 8.74
C ILE A 12 12.76 15.19 7.91
N LEU A 13 13.86 14.80 7.25
CA LEU A 13 14.62 15.69 6.38
C LEU A 13 13.77 16.22 5.22
N ALA A 14 13.05 15.33 4.54
CA ALA A 14 12.15 15.70 3.45
C ALA A 14 11.02 16.62 3.92
N ALA A 15 10.41 16.34 5.07
CA ALA A 15 9.35 17.18 5.64
C ALA A 15 9.86 18.58 5.98
N LEU A 16 11.06 18.69 6.57
CA LEU A 16 11.70 19.98 6.85
C LEU A 16 12.00 20.75 5.56
N CYS A 17 12.59 20.10 4.55
CA CYS A 17 12.85 20.71 3.24
C CYS A 17 11.56 21.17 2.56
N ALA A 18 10.52 20.33 2.55
CA ALA A 18 9.23 20.66 1.97
C ALA A 18 8.57 21.84 2.71
N ALA A 19 8.67 21.91 4.04
CA ALA A 19 8.13 23.02 4.83
C ALA A 19 8.81 24.36 4.51
N VAL A 20 10.13 24.36 4.29
CA VAL A 20 10.87 25.57 3.89
C VAL A 20 10.49 25.99 2.47
N VAL A 21 10.45 25.06 1.51
CA VAL A 21 10.10 25.34 0.11
C VAL A 21 8.65 25.81 -0.02
N LYS A 22 7.73 25.29 0.79
CA LYS A 22 6.31 25.67 0.78
C LYS A 22 6.09 27.15 1.09
N LYS A 23 7.01 27.81 1.81
CA LYS A 23 6.96 29.26 2.05
C LYS A 23 7.25 30.09 0.80
N GLN A 24 7.94 29.52 -0.20
CA GLN A 24 8.30 30.18 -1.45
C GLN A 24 7.41 29.72 -2.61
N VAL A 25 7.30 28.41 -2.84
CA VAL A 25 6.55 27.82 -3.96
C VAL A 25 5.84 26.55 -3.51
N ARG A 26 4.51 26.58 -3.46
CA ARG A 26 3.68 25.46 -2.99
C ARG A 26 3.77 24.23 -3.89
N GLU A 27 3.89 24.43 -5.20
CA GLU A 27 3.97 23.34 -6.19
C GLU A 27 5.26 22.52 -6.04
N LEU A 28 6.41 23.20 -5.83
CA LEU A 28 7.68 22.52 -5.60
C LEU A 28 7.68 21.73 -4.30
N ALA A 29 7.00 22.21 -3.26
CA ALA A 29 6.85 21.46 -2.02
C ALA A 29 6.05 20.16 -2.21
N LEU A 30 5.02 20.18 -3.07
CA LEU A 30 4.24 18.99 -3.41
C LEU A 30 5.08 17.94 -4.15
N VAL A 31 5.85 18.39 -5.16
CA VAL A 31 6.75 17.50 -5.92
C VAL A 31 7.80 16.87 -5.01
N LEU A 32 8.35 17.65 -4.07
CA LEU A 32 9.36 17.17 -3.11
C LEU A 32 8.77 16.16 -2.12
N ALA A 33 7.54 16.39 -1.63
CA ALA A 33 6.82 15.44 -0.80
C ALA A 33 6.51 14.13 -1.54
N MET A 34 6.10 14.18 -2.81
CA MET A 34 5.89 13.00 -3.63
C MET A 34 7.18 12.21 -3.88
N ALA A 35 8.27 12.90 -4.19
CA ALA A 35 9.58 12.26 -4.39
C ALA A 35 10.05 11.56 -3.11
N ALA A 36 9.94 12.24 -1.95
CA ALA A 36 10.28 11.64 -0.66
C ALA A 36 9.37 10.46 -0.32
N GLY A 37 8.06 10.58 -0.55
CA GLY A 37 7.09 9.50 -0.39
C GLY A 37 7.46 8.26 -1.20
N ALA A 38 7.85 8.44 -2.47
CA ALA A 38 8.29 7.34 -3.34
C ALA A 38 9.56 6.64 -2.80
N VAL A 39 10.55 7.40 -2.30
CA VAL A 39 11.76 6.84 -1.67
C VAL A 39 11.42 6.06 -0.39
N ILE A 40 10.52 6.58 0.43
CA ILE A 40 10.07 5.92 1.67
C ILE A 40 9.31 4.63 1.35
N LEU A 41 8.41 4.66 0.36
CA LEU A 41 7.65 3.49 -0.08
C LEU A 41 8.53 2.40 -0.66
N THR A 42 9.49 2.76 -1.51
CA THR A 42 10.43 1.78 -2.09
C THR A 42 11.31 1.14 -1.02
N ALA A 43 11.73 1.89 0.00
CA ALA A 43 12.43 1.33 1.15
C ALA A 43 11.55 0.37 1.98
N ALA A 44 10.22 0.60 2.02
CA ALA A 44 9.28 -0.28 2.70
C ALA A 44 8.96 -1.57 1.92
N LEU A 45 9.18 -1.61 0.59
CA LEU A 45 8.91 -2.80 -0.24
C LEU A 45 9.70 -4.04 0.20
N GLY A 46 10.92 -3.85 0.72
CA GLY A 46 11.73 -4.97 1.22
C GLY A 46 11.07 -5.71 2.39
N ALA A 47 10.30 -5.01 3.24
CA ALA A 47 9.54 -5.66 4.30
C ALA A 47 8.35 -6.47 3.75
N LEU A 48 7.73 -5.98 2.67
CA LEU A 48 6.66 -6.69 1.97
C LEU A 48 7.17 -7.98 1.30
N GLU A 49 8.41 -7.98 0.82
CA GLU A 49 9.05 -9.17 0.25
C GLU A 49 9.25 -10.27 1.30
N SER A 50 9.71 -9.92 2.50
CA SER A 50 9.81 -10.87 3.62
C SER A 50 8.46 -11.46 4.02
N VAL A 51 7.41 -10.62 4.05
CA VAL A 51 6.04 -11.09 4.32
C VAL A 51 5.57 -12.05 3.23
N ARG A 52 5.86 -11.73 1.97
CA ARG A 52 5.51 -12.59 0.83
C ARG A 52 6.25 -13.93 0.89
N ALA A 53 7.54 -13.94 1.21
CA ALA A 53 8.33 -15.15 1.34
C ALA A 53 7.77 -16.07 2.46
N LEU A 54 7.42 -15.49 3.62
CA LEU A 54 6.79 -16.22 4.71
C LEU A 54 5.43 -16.79 4.29
N LEU A 55 4.62 -15.99 3.59
CA LEU A 55 3.35 -16.43 3.05
C LEU A 55 3.54 -17.62 2.09
N ASP A 56 4.47 -17.53 1.13
CA ASP A 56 4.75 -18.61 0.17
C ASP A 56 5.24 -19.89 0.89
N GLU A 57 6.06 -19.77 1.93
CA GLU A 57 6.50 -20.90 2.76
C GLU A 57 5.32 -21.56 3.51
N LEU A 58 4.45 -20.76 4.12
CA LEU A 58 3.24 -21.25 4.79
C LEU A 58 2.28 -21.93 3.80
N ALA A 59 2.14 -21.40 2.59
CA ALA A 59 1.31 -21.98 1.55
C ALA A 59 1.83 -23.36 1.12
N GLN A 60 3.15 -23.50 0.97
CA GLN A 60 3.77 -24.80 0.68
C GLN A 60 3.53 -25.80 1.82
N LEU A 61 3.73 -25.39 3.07
CA LEU A 61 3.53 -26.26 4.24
C LEU A 61 2.08 -26.73 4.41
N ALA A 62 1.12 -25.85 4.14
CA ALA A 62 -0.30 -26.14 4.27
C ALA A 62 -0.94 -26.71 2.99
N GLY A 63 -0.16 -26.89 1.91
CA GLY A 63 -0.65 -27.39 0.63
C GLY A 63 -1.66 -26.45 -0.05
N LEU A 64 -1.61 -25.14 0.24
CA LEU A 64 -2.50 -24.17 -0.37
C LEU A 64 -2.06 -23.84 -1.80
N GLU A 65 -3.04 -23.79 -2.71
CA GLU A 65 -2.81 -23.27 -4.05
C GLU A 65 -2.47 -21.77 -4.03
N PRO A 66 -1.56 -21.31 -4.93
CA PRO A 66 -1.18 -19.90 -5.05
C PRO A 66 -2.39 -18.97 -5.33
N ALA A 67 -3.49 -19.52 -5.84
CA ALA A 67 -4.74 -18.82 -6.07
C ALA A 67 -5.40 -18.27 -4.78
N VAL A 68 -5.08 -18.82 -3.60
CA VAL A 68 -5.63 -18.35 -2.30
C VAL A 68 -4.77 -17.24 -1.69
N LEU A 69 -3.46 -17.29 -1.89
CA LEU A 69 -2.51 -16.33 -1.33
C LEU A 69 -2.37 -15.05 -2.15
N ALA A 70 -2.41 -15.17 -3.47
CA ALA A 70 -2.28 -14.03 -4.38
C ALA A 70 -3.31 -12.90 -4.11
N PRO A 71 -4.59 -13.18 -3.80
CA PRO A 71 -5.57 -12.17 -3.41
C PRO A 71 -5.17 -11.34 -2.19
N VAL A 72 -4.56 -11.97 -1.17
CA VAL A 72 -4.16 -11.30 0.08
C VAL A 72 -3.10 -10.23 -0.23
N VAL A 73 -2.02 -10.63 -0.93
CA VAL A 73 -0.93 -9.73 -1.29
C VAL A 73 -1.43 -8.61 -2.22
N LYS A 74 -2.29 -8.94 -3.19
CA LYS A 74 -2.88 -7.94 -4.10
C LYS A 74 -3.74 -6.91 -3.36
N THR A 75 -4.52 -7.34 -2.37
CA THR A 75 -5.40 -6.45 -1.60
C THR A 75 -4.59 -5.46 -0.77
N VAL A 76 -3.50 -5.92 -0.13
CA VAL A 76 -2.56 -5.04 0.59
C VAL A 76 -1.93 -4.03 -0.37
N GLY A 77 -1.49 -4.46 -1.55
CA GLY A 77 -0.94 -3.58 -2.58
C GLY A 77 -1.92 -2.48 -3.00
N VAL A 78 -3.18 -2.85 -3.26
CA VAL A 78 -4.24 -1.88 -3.60
C VAL A 78 -4.48 -0.89 -2.46
N ALA A 79 -4.52 -1.36 -1.21
CA ALA A 79 -4.71 -0.49 -0.05
C ALA A 79 -3.58 0.55 0.07
N ILE A 80 -2.33 0.14 -0.09
CA ILE A 80 -1.16 1.03 -0.05
C ILE A 80 -1.24 2.08 -1.16
N ILE A 81 -1.44 1.65 -2.41
CA ILE A 81 -1.52 2.55 -3.57
C ILE A 81 -2.67 3.54 -3.41
N THR A 82 -3.84 3.06 -2.97
CA THR A 82 -5.02 3.90 -2.74
C THR A 82 -4.72 4.97 -1.70
N ARG A 83 -4.14 4.60 -0.55
CA ARG A 83 -3.82 5.56 0.52
C ARG A 83 -2.82 6.61 0.07
N VAL A 84 -1.80 6.23 -0.69
CA VAL A 84 -0.81 7.17 -1.23
C VAL A 84 -1.48 8.15 -2.18
N ALA A 85 -2.29 7.67 -3.12
CA ALA A 85 -2.99 8.54 -4.07
C ALA A 85 -3.98 9.49 -3.37
N VAL A 86 -4.72 9.01 -2.37
CA VAL A 86 -5.66 9.83 -1.55
C VAL A 86 -4.92 10.98 -0.86
N GLU A 87 -3.82 10.68 -0.17
CA GLU A 87 -3.07 11.71 0.57
C GLU A 87 -2.40 12.72 -0.38
N VAL A 88 -1.85 12.26 -1.51
CA VAL A 88 -1.32 13.15 -2.55
C VAL A 88 -2.39 14.09 -3.10
N CYS A 89 -3.59 13.58 -3.41
CA CYS A 89 -4.70 14.41 -3.88
C CYS A 89 -5.12 15.43 -2.81
N LYS A 90 -5.18 15.04 -1.53
CA LYS A 90 -5.49 15.98 -0.43
C LYS A 90 -4.43 17.06 -0.28
N ASP A 91 -3.15 16.71 -0.37
CA ASP A 91 -2.05 17.67 -0.28
C ASP A 91 -2.06 18.69 -1.43
N ALA A 92 -2.52 18.27 -2.61
CA ALA A 92 -2.75 19.14 -3.77
C ALA A 92 -3.96 20.07 -3.60
N GLY A 93 -4.81 19.86 -2.59
CA GLY A 93 -6.07 20.58 -2.39
C GLY A 93 -7.28 19.93 -3.08
N GLU A 94 -7.08 18.80 -3.75
CA GLU A 94 -8.08 18.05 -4.52
C GLU A 94 -8.80 17.00 -3.65
N GLY A 95 -9.46 17.46 -2.58
CA GLY A 95 -10.16 16.57 -1.64
C GLY A 95 -11.32 15.78 -2.29
N GLY A 96 -11.96 16.35 -3.32
CA GLY A 96 -13.00 15.67 -4.09
C GLY A 96 -12.44 14.47 -4.87
N ILE A 97 -11.34 14.67 -5.59
CA ILE A 97 -10.65 13.59 -6.32
C ILE A 97 -10.15 12.53 -5.33
N ALA A 98 -9.60 12.94 -4.19
CA ALA A 98 -9.17 12.03 -3.14
C ALA A 98 -10.31 11.10 -2.67
N ALA A 99 -11.52 11.65 -2.45
CA ALA A 99 -12.67 10.85 -2.05
C ALA A 99 -13.08 9.82 -3.12
N PHE A 100 -13.05 10.19 -4.40
CA PHE A 100 -13.31 9.25 -5.49
C PHE A 100 -12.27 8.12 -5.55
N VAL A 101 -10.99 8.44 -5.36
CA VAL A 101 -9.92 7.45 -5.32
C VAL A 101 -10.10 6.49 -4.15
N GLU A 102 -10.47 6.99 -2.96
CA GLU A 102 -10.71 6.14 -1.78
C GLU A 102 -11.87 5.16 -2.00
N ILE A 103 -12.96 5.62 -2.59
CA ILE A 103 -14.13 4.78 -2.93
C ILE A 103 -13.74 3.72 -3.96
N ALA A 104 -13.03 4.12 -5.03
CA ALA A 104 -12.58 3.20 -6.07
C ALA A 104 -11.65 2.12 -5.50
N GLY A 105 -10.68 2.50 -4.68
CA GLY A 105 -9.77 1.55 -4.03
C GLY A 105 -10.50 0.57 -3.12
N SER A 106 -11.52 1.04 -2.38
CA SER A 106 -12.36 0.18 -1.54
C SER A 106 -13.17 -0.83 -2.36
N ALA A 107 -13.72 -0.41 -3.50
CA ALA A 107 -14.44 -1.30 -4.41
C ALA A 107 -13.52 -2.37 -5.03
N VAL A 108 -12.30 -1.99 -5.42
CA VAL A 108 -11.30 -2.94 -5.95
C VAL A 108 -10.83 -3.91 -4.86
N ALA A 109 -10.63 -3.44 -3.63
CA ALA A 109 -10.29 -4.31 -2.50
C ALA A 109 -11.39 -5.35 -2.24
N LEU A 110 -12.67 -4.94 -2.30
CA LEU A 110 -13.80 -5.86 -2.17
C LEU A 110 -13.82 -6.90 -3.31
N TYR A 111 -13.55 -6.48 -4.55
CA TYR A 111 -13.46 -7.38 -5.69
C TYR A 111 -12.33 -8.41 -5.51
N LEU A 112 -11.18 -7.99 -5.00
CA LEU A 112 -10.04 -8.87 -4.69
C LEU A 112 -10.32 -9.85 -3.56
N ALA A 113 -11.28 -9.57 -2.68
CA ALA A 113 -11.72 -10.51 -1.64
C ALA A 113 -12.62 -11.65 -2.16
N LEU A 114 -13.26 -11.49 -3.33
CA LEU A 114 -14.14 -12.51 -3.93
C LEU A 114 -13.49 -13.91 -4.08
N PRO A 115 -12.26 -14.07 -4.61
CA PRO A 115 -11.62 -15.39 -4.71
C PRO A 115 -11.44 -16.07 -3.35
N LEU A 116 -11.13 -15.31 -2.29
CA LEU A 116 -11.03 -15.86 -0.93
C LEU A 116 -12.38 -16.37 -0.45
N VAL A 117 -13.45 -15.60 -0.66
CA VAL A 117 -14.83 -16.03 -0.34
C VAL A 117 -15.19 -17.32 -1.08
N ARG A 118 -14.85 -17.42 -2.38
CA ARG A 118 -15.08 -18.64 -3.17
C ARG A 118 -14.32 -19.85 -2.61
N ALA A 119 -13.05 -19.67 -2.25
CA ALA A 119 -12.22 -20.74 -1.68
C ALA A 119 -12.80 -21.26 -0.36
N VAL A 120 -13.29 -20.36 0.50
CA VAL A 120 -13.97 -20.72 1.75
C VAL A 120 -15.27 -21.48 1.48
N LEU A 121 -16.10 -21.00 0.54
CA LEU A 121 -17.33 -21.71 0.16
C LEU A 121 -17.03 -23.12 -0.35
N SER A 122 -16.05 -23.28 -1.24
CA SER A 122 -15.68 -24.59 -1.78
C SER A 122 -15.17 -25.55 -0.70
N ALA A 123 -14.40 -25.05 0.26
CA ALA A 123 -13.92 -25.86 1.38
C ALA A 123 -15.08 -26.37 2.25
N ILE A 124 -16.06 -25.51 2.55
CA ILE A 124 -17.23 -25.89 3.34
C ILE A 124 -18.12 -26.89 2.59
N THR A 125 -18.38 -26.66 1.30
CA THR A 125 -19.23 -27.58 0.50
C THR A 125 -18.54 -28.90 0.20
N GLY A 126 -17.20 -28.95 0.13
CA GLY A 126 -16.45 -30.19 -0.09
C GLY A 126 -16.34 -31.07 1.16
N LEU A 127 -16.71 -30.55 2.34
CA LEU A 127 -16.80 -31.28 3.61
C LEU A 127 -18.20 -31.87 3.87
N LEU A 128 -19.21 -31.48 3.08
CA LEU A 128 -20.58 -31.99 3.10
C LEU A 128 -20.77 -33.10 2.06
#